data_AF-A0A662EB54-F1
#
_entry.id   AF-A0A662EB54-F1
#
_cell.length_a   1.000
_cell.length_b   1.000
_cell.length_c   1.000
_cell.angle_alpha   90.00
_cell.angle_beta   90.00
_cell.angle_gamma   90.00
#
_symmetry.space_group_name_H-M   'P 1'
#
loop_
_entity.id
_entity.type
_entity.pdbx_description
1 polymer ?
#
loop_
_entity_poly.entity_id
_entity_poly.type
_entity_poly.pdbx_seq_one_letter_code
_entity_poly.pdbx_strand_id
1 'polypeptide(L)'
;TDPALSERRTAFAEAPHQLDGTGAVAMRTAAALLELIDAAAEPMAARHEVEAAELDERIKAYGERGSGKKQLEDRHKRELRRHRTDELRSGLATLAGTYRETAINGGTTDIDGCARAVYRIHDSIKALEHNPNEKLLLESLLWSLPDAQGVGY
;
A
#
# COMPACT_ATOMS: atom_id res chain seq x y z
N THR A 1 -14.78 9.36 -10.96
CA THR A 1 -14.07 8.71 -9.84
C THR A 1 -13.54 7.40 -10.34
N ASP A 2 -12.27 7.08 -10.09
CA ASP A 2 -11.67 5.78 -10.40
C ASP A 2 -12.21 4.75 -9.37
N PRO A 3 -13.00 3.74 -9.79
CA PRO A 3 -13.58 2.75 -8.89
C PRO A 3 -12.53 1.96 -8.10
N ALA A 4 -11.43 1.58 -8.73
CA ALA A 4 -10.37 0.80 -8.09
C ALA A 4 -9.67 1.64 -7.01
N LEU A 5 -9.41 2.92 -7.28
CA LEU A 5 -8.88 3.84 -6.26
C LEU A 5 -9.85 4.00 -5.07
N SER A 6 -11.16 4.08 -5.34
CA SER A 6 -12.18 4.18 -4.28
C SER A 6 -12.19 2.92 -3.42
N GLU A 7 -12.16 1.74 -4.05
CA GLU A 7 -12.14 0.45 -3.37
C GLU A 7 -10.93 0.32 -2.43
N ARG A 8 -9.72 0.66 -2.91
CA ARG A 8 -8.51 0.64 -2.08
C ARG A 8 -8.64 1.56 -0.88
N ARG A 9 -9.10 2.80 -1.09
CA ARG A 9 -9.29 3.76 -0.01
C ARG A 9 -10.28 3.25 1.03
N THR A 10 -11.40 2.67 0.59
CA THR A 10 -12.36 2.04 1.49
C THR A 10 -11.73 0.88 2.26
N ALA A 11 -10.97 0.00 1.61
CA ALA A 11 -10.30 -1.11 2.28
C ALA A 11 -9.33 -0.64 3.39
N PHE A 12 -8.53 0.40 3.12
CA PHE A 12 -7.66 1.01 4.14
C PHE A 12 -8.45 1.72 5.24
N ALA A 13 -9.58 2.35 4.93
CA ALA A 13 -10.42 3.01 5.92
C ALA A 13 -11.13 2.03 6.86
N GLU A 14 -11.54 0.87 6.36
CA GLU A 14 -12.25 -0.17 7.11
C GLU A 14 -11.32 -1.08 7.92
N ALA A 15 -10.05 -1.20 7.52
CA ALA A 15 -9.08 -2.08 8.18
C ALA A 15 -9.03 -1.94 9.72
N PRO A 16 -9.03 -0.73 10.33
CA PRO A 16 -9.01 -0.57 11.78
C PRO A 16 -10.20 -1.21 12.50
N HIS A 17 -11.37 -1.23 11.87
CA HIS A 17 -12.60 -1.80 12.45
C HIS A 17 -12.68 -3.33 12.30
N GLN A 18 -11.81 -3.90 11.46
CA GLN A 18 -11.70 -5.35 11.27
C GLN A 18 -10.69 -5.99 12.23
N LEU A 19 -9.74 -5.21 12.76
CA LEU A 19 -8.69 -5.72 13.65
C LEU A 19 -9.31 -6.13 14.99
N ASP A 20 -9.15 -7.39 15.38
CA ASP A 20 -9.65 -7.94 16.65
C ASP A 20 -8.54 -8.15 17.69
N GLY A 21 -7.34 -7.61 17.42
CA GLY A 21 -6.15 -7.84 18.24
C GLY A 21 -5.54 -9.23 18.08
N THR A 22 -5.93 -10.04 17.07
CA THR A 22 -5.32 -11.34 16.74
C THR A 22 -4.37 -11.24 15.53
N GLY A 23 -3.28 -12.03 15.57
CA GLY A 23 -2.25 -11.98 14.52
C GLY A 23 -2.78 -12.55 13.22
N ALA A 24 -3.71 -13.49 13.32
CA ALA A 24 -4.38 -14.09 12.19
C ALA A 24 -5.21 -13.07 11.41
N VAL A 25 -5.96 -12.18 12.07
CA VAL A 25 -6.67 -11.08 11.40
C VAL A 25 -5.67 -10.09 10.81
N ALA A 26 -4.70 -9.62 11.60
CA ALA A 26 -3.70 -8.66 11.12
C ALA A 26 -2.98 -9.12 9.84
N MET A 27 -2.54 -10.39 9.79
CA MET A 27 -1.87 -10.96 8.61
C MET A 27 -2.81 -11.08 7.40
N ARG A 28 -4.06 -11.50 7.61
CA ARG A 28 -5.04 -11.57 6.51
C ARG A 28 -5.37 -10.19 5.95
N THR A 29 -5.57 -9.20 6.82
CA THR A 29 -5.81 -7.81 6.42
C THR A 29 -4.59 -7.24 5.68
N ALA A 30 -3.37 -7.50 6.16
CA ALA A 30 -2.14 -7.09 5.45
C ALA A 30 -2.07 -7.70 4.04
N ALA A 31 -2.33 -9.00 3.90
CA ALA A 31 -2.33 -9.68 2.62
C ALA A 31 -3.36 -9.08 1.64
N ALA A 32 -4.61 -8.88 2.09
CA ALA A 32 -5.67 -8.31 1.27
C ALA A 32 -5.33 -6.88 0.79
N LEU A 33 -4.75 -6.03 1.66
CA LEU A 33 -4.35 -4.68 1.28
C LEU A 33 -3.20 -4.69 0.25
N LEU A 34 -2.24 -5.61 0.37
CA LEU A 34 -1.16 -5.74 -0.58
C LEU A 34 -1.63 -6.26 -1.94
N GLU A 35 -2.57 -7.21 -1.97
CA GLU A 35 -3.20 -7.70 -3.20
C GLU A 35 -3.92 -6.58 -3.95
N LEU A 36 -4.62 -5.69 -3.24
CA LEU A 36 -5.24 -4.52 -3.84
C LEU A 36 -4.23 -3.55 -4.45
N ILE A 37 -3.06 -3.38 -3.81
CA ILE A 37 -1.97 -2.55 -4.34
C ILE A 37 -1.30 -3.22 -5.54
N ASP A 38 -1.15 -4.55 -5.52
CA ASP A 38 -0.67 -5.34 -6.66
C ASP A 38 -1.59 -5.14 -7.87
N ALA A 39 -2.90 -5.29 -7.68
CA ALA A 39 -3.92 -5.09 -8.71
C ALA A 39 -3.89 -3.66 -9.30
N ALA A 40 -3.64 -2.65 -8.47
CA ALA A 40 -3.51 -1.27 -8.93
C ALA A 40 -2.33 -1.04 -9.89
N ALA A 41 -1.28 -1.87 -9.81
CA ALA A 41 -0.12 -1.77 -10.67
C ALA A 41 -0.30 -2.50 -12.02
N GLU A 42 -1.30 -3.38 -12.17
CA GLU A 42 -1.53 -4.18 -13.38
C GLU A 42 -1.67 -3.33 -14.66
N PRO A 43 -2.43 -2.22 -14.69
CA PRO A 43 -2.54 -1.40 -15.90
C PRO A 43 -1.21 -0.76 -16.30
N MET A 44 -0.33 -0.47 -15.34
CA MET A 44 1.01 0.06 -15.59
C MET A 44 1.92 -1.04 -16.12
N ALA A 45 1.89 -2.22 -15.50
CA ALA A 45 2.67 -3.38 -15.93
C ALA A 45 2.31 -3.80 -17.38
N ALA A 46 1.03 -3.83 -17.73
CA ALA A 46 0.59 -4.13 -19.09
C ALA A 46 1.14 -3.14 -20.14
N ARG A 47 1.21 -1.84 -19.79
CA ARG A 47 1.84 -0.84 -20.67
C ARG A 47 3.33 -1.06 -20.81
N HIS A 48 4.01 -1.42 -19.72
CA HIS A 48 5.43 -1.75 -19.72
C HIS A 48 5.74 -2.96 -20.61
N GLU A 49 4.88 -3.98 -20.59
CA GLU A 49 4.99 -5.16 -21.46
C GLU A 49 4.87 -4.80 -22.94
N VAL A 50 3.90 -3.95 -23.31
CA VAL A 50 3.76 -3.46 -24.68
C VAL A 50 5.00 -2.69 -25.12
N GLU A 51 5.49 -1.77 -24.30
CA GLU A 51 6.68 -0.97 -24.62
C GLU A 51 7.94 -1.85 -24.78
N ALA A 52 8.09 -2.87 -23.94
CA ALA A 52 9.18 -3.84 -24.05
C ALA A 52 9.10 -4.65 -25.35
N ALA A 53 7.89 -5.09 -25.74
CA ALA A 53 7.67 -5.81 -26.99
C ALA A 53 7.96 -4.94 -28.22
N GLU A 54 7.50 -3.68 -28.24
CA GLU A 54 7.79 -2.73 -29.31
C GLU A 54 9.30 -2.47 -29.46
N LEU A 55 10.02 -2.35 -28.34
CA LEU A 55 11.47 -2.20 -28.37
C LEU A 55 12.14 -3.46 -28.93
N ASP A 56 11.72 -4.65 -28.48
CA ASP A 56 12.28 -5.92 -28.97
C ASP A 56 12.06 -6.10 -30.48
N GLU A 57 10.89 -5.71 -31.02
CA GLU A 57 10.63 -5.74 -32.47
C GLU A 57 11.52 -4.76 -33.23
N ARG A 58 11.73 -3.54 -32.71
CA ARG A 58 12.65 -2.57 -33.32
C ARG A 58 14.10 -3.08 -33.35
N ILE A 59 14.56 -3.72 -32.27
CA ILE A 59 15.90 -4.30 -32.21
C ILE A 59 16.07 -5.37 -33.28
N LYS A 60 15.08 -6.27 -33.44
CA LYS A 60 15.10 -7.33 -34.45
C LYS A 60 15.13 -6.77 -35.87
N ALA A 61 14.35 -5.71 -36.14
CA ALA A 61 14.21 -5.14 -37.47
C ALA A 61 15.46 -4.37 -37.95
N TYR A 62 16.13 -3.64 -37.05
CA TYR A 62 17.16 -2.68 -37.44
C TYR A 62 18.59 -3.02 -36.95
N GLY A 63 18.74 -4.00 -36.05
CA GLY A 63 20.06 -4.43 -35.55
C GLY A 63 20.81 -3.32 -34.81
N GLU A 64 20.34 -2.92 -33.62
CA GLU A 64 20.97 -1.85 -32.84
C GLU A 64 21.97 -2.37 -31.81
N ARG A 65 23.23 -1.88 -31.89
CA ARG A 65 24.17 -1.92 -30.76
C ARG A 65 23.77 -0.86 -29.74
N GLY A 66 23.38 -1.29 -28.54
CA GLY A 66 23.02 -0.39 -27.43
C GLY A 66 21.54 0.02 -27.40
N SER A 67 20.64 -0.93 -27.63
CA SER A 67 19.19 -0.76 -27.77
C SER A 67 18.41 -0.09 -26.61
N GLY A 68 19.07 0.32 -25.53
CA GLY A 68 18.39 0.92 -24.38
C GLY A 68 17.54 -0.05 -23.56
N LYS A 69 17.49 -1.36 -23.89
CA LYS A 69 16.67 -2.38 -23.21
C LYS A 69 16.85 -2.37 -21.69
N LYS A 70 18.10 -2.39 -21.22
CA LYS A 70 18.39 -2.31 -19.78
C LYS A 70 17.90 -1.00 -19.14
N GLN A 71 18.03 0.13 -19.84
CA GLN A 71 17.58 1.42 -19.33
C GLN A 71 16.04 1.47 -19.22
N LEU A 72 15.35 0.85 -20.20
CA LEU A 72 13.91 0.69 -20.21
C LEU A 72 13.45 -0.17 -19.02
N GLU A 73 14.01 -1.37 -18.87
CA GLU A 73 13.70 -2.28 -17.76
C GLU A 73 13.96 -1.63 -16.40
N ASP A 74 15.08 -0.94 -16.24
CA ASP A 74 15.42 -0.24 -15.00
C ASP A 74 14.43 0.90 -14.71
N ARG A 75 13.93 1.57 -15.76
CA ARG A 75 12.91 2.62 -15.64
C ARG A 75 11.58 2.02 -15.19
N HIS A 76 11.08 0.98 -15.87
CA HIS A 76 9.86 0.26 -15.51
C HIS A 76 9.90 -0.23 -14.05
N LYS A 77 11.00 -0.85 -13.63
CA LYS A 77 11.20 -1.29 -12.25
C LYS A 77 11.15 -0.14 -11.24
N ARG A 78 11.71 1.03 -11.58
CA ARG A 78 11.64 2.22 -10.71
C ARG A 78 10.24 2.81 -10.66
N GLU A 79 9.50 2.79 -11.77
CA GLU A 79 8.12 3.27 -11.84
C GLU A 79 7.20 2.40 -10.99
N LEU A 80 7.27 1.08 -11.13
CA LEU A 80 6.47 0.14 -10.33
C LEU A 80 6.77 0.29 -8.83
N ARG A 81 8.05 0.39 -8.43
CA ARG A 81 8.40 0.63 -7.02
C ARG A 81 7.84 1.95 -6.49
N ARG A 82 7.95 3.03 -7.27
CA ARG A 82 7.42 4.34 -6.86
C ARG A 82 5.90 4.31 -6.72
N HIS A 83 5.21 3.76 -7.71
CA HIS A 83 3.76 3.56 -7.66
C HIS A 83 3.34 2.81 -6.41
N ARG A 84 4.00 1.68 -6.14
CA ARG A 84 3.73 0.85 -4.96
C ARG A 84 3.95 1.60 -3.64
N THR A 85 5.07 2.31 -3.51
CA THR A 85 5.34 3.14 -2.33
C THR A 85 4.29 4.24 -2.15
N ASP A 86 3.88 4.91 -3.23
CA ASP A 86 2.90 6.00 -3.16
C ASP A 86 1.50 5.50 -2.79
N GLU A 87 1.10 4.34 -3.31
CA GLU A 87 -0.13 3.65 -2.91
C GLU A 87 -0.12 3.26 -1.43
N LEU A 88 0.98 2.68 -0.94
CA LEU A 88 1.13 2.36 0.48
C LEU A 88 1.08 3.62 1.36
N ARG A 89 1.77 4.70 0.97
CA ARG A 89 1.72 5.97 1.73
C ARG A 89 0.31 6.54 1.78
N SER A 90 -0.41 6.54 0.64
CA SER A 90 -1.79 7.00 0.58
C SER A 90 -2.70 6.15 1.46
N GLY A 91 -2.60 4.83 1.37
CA GLY A 91 -3.42 3.91 2.16
C GLY A 91 -3.17 4.04 3.66
N LEU A 92 -1.90 4.10 4.08
CA LEU A 92 -1.52 4.32 5.47
C LEU A 92 -1.97 5.70 5.99
N ALA A 93 -1.95 6.74 5.16
CA ALA A 93 -2.51 8.04 5.55
C ALA A 93 -4.03 7.96 5.78
N THR A 94 -4.75 7.19 4.97
CA THR A 94 -6.18 6.91 5.18
C THR A 94 -6.41 6.15 6.49
N LEU A 95 -5.62 5.10 6.76
CA LEU A 95 -5.68 4.33 8.01
C LEU A 95 -5.49 5.23 9.25
N ALA A 96 -4.50 6.14 9.20
CA ALA A 96 -4.28 7.10 10.27
C ALA A 96 -5.43 8.10 10.43
N GLY A 97 -6.10 8.47 9.32
CA GLY A 97 -7.32 9.27 9.33
C GLY A 97 -8.44 8.60 10.12
N THR A 98 -8.72 7.32 9.84
CA THR A 98 -9.74 6.55 10.57
C THR A 98 -9.48 6.56 12.08
N TYR A 99 -8.26 6.27 12.55
CA TYR A 99 -7.94 6.32 13.99
C TYR A 99 -8.15 7.71 14.60
N ARG A 100 -7.84 8.79 13.88
CA ARG A 100 -8.12 10.16 14.36
C ARG A 100 -9.62 10.42 14.47
N GLU A 101 -10.39 10.00 13.47
CA GLU A 101 -11.85 10.16 13.45
C GLU A 101 -12.51 9.35 14.57
N THR A 102 -12.10 8.10 14.79
CA THR A 102 -12.59 7.27 15.89
C THR A 102 -12.36 7.93 17.25
N ALA A 103 -11.18 8.52 17.46
CA ALA A 103 -10.86 9.24 18.71
C ALA A 103 -11.69 10.52 18.91
N ILE A 104 -11.96 11.26 17.83
CA ILE A 104 -12.70 12.53 17.90
C ILE A 104 -14.22 12.30 18.05
N ASN A 105 -14.76 11.31 17.35
CA ASN A 105 -16.20 11.07 17.28
C ASN A 105 -16.75 10.27 18.49
N GLY A 106 -15.93 10.02 19.51
CA GLY A 106 -16.31 9.20 20.67
C GLY A 106 -16.51 7.73 20.29
N GLY A 107 -15.96 7.29 19.16
CA GLY A 107 -16.04 5.92 18.68
C GLY A 107 -15.12 4.96 19.43
N THR A 108 -14.43 5.41 20.48
CA THR A 108 -13.67 4.56 21.40
C THR A 108 -13.46 5.28 22.73
N THR A 109 -13.21 4.52 23.78
CA THR A 109 -12.73 5.04 25.07
C THR A 109 -11.20 5.10 25.15
N ASP A 110 -10.49 4.43 24.23
CA ASP A 110 -9.01 4.39 24.17
C ASP A 110 -8.43 5.44 23.20
N ILE A 111 -8.55 6.71 23.60
CA ILE A 111 -8.02 7.86 22.83
C ILE A 111 -6.49 7.78 22.71
N ASP A 112 -5.80 7.37 23.79
CA ASP A 112 -4.33 7.25 23.82
C ASP A 112 -3.84 6.12 22.89
N GLY A 113 -4.58 5.01 22.81
CA GLY A 113 -4.36 3.94 21.84
C GLY A 113 -4.46 4.44 20.41
N CYS A 114 -5.50 5.21 20.07
CA CYS A 114 -5.64 5.82 18.74
C CYS A 114 -4.51 6.79 18.42
N ALA A 115 -4.10 7.64 19.37
CA ALA A 115 -2.97 8.55 19.16
C ALA A 115 -1.66 7.78 18.88
N ARG A 116 -1.40 6.71 19.65
CA ARG A 116 -0.24 5.83 19.44
C ARG A 116 -0.29 5.07 18.12
N ALA A 117 -1.48 4.65 17.68
CA ALA A 117 -1.70 4.04 16.38
C ALA A 117 -1.26 5.00 15.26
N VAL A 118 -1.72 6.25 15.31
CA VAL A 118 -1.37 7.30 14.35
C VAL A 118 0.15 7.51 14.29
N TYR A 119 0.85 7.56 15.44
CA TYR A 119 2.31 7.67 15.46
C TYR A 119 3.00 6.47 14.78
N ARG A 120 2.59 5.24 15.10
CA ARG A 120 3.15 4.01 14.50
C ARG A 120 2.94 3.96 12.98
N ILE A 121 1.78 4.41 12.52
CA ILE A 121 1.47 4.49 11.09
C ILE A 121 2.38 5.51 10.40
N HIS A 122 2.57 6.69 10.98
CA HIS A 122 3.49 7.70 10.43
C HIS A 122 4.95 7.23 10.43
N ASP A 123 5.39 6.49 11.44
CA ASP A 123 6.74 5.93 11.44
C ASP A 123 6.90 4.83 10.37
N SER A 124 5.85 4.05 10.12
CA SER A 124 5.84 3.08 9.01
C SER A 124 5.88 3.77 7.64
N ILE A 125 5.16 4.89 7.48
CA ILE A 125 5.23 5.73 6.26
C ILE A 125 6.65 6.24 6.00
N LYS A 126 7.37 6.69 7.05
CA LYS A 126 8.77 7.10 6.93
C LYS A 126 9.66 5.92 6.55
N ALA A 127 9.44 4.75 7.15
CA ALA A 127 10.24 3.56 6.88
C ALA A 127 10.20 3.14 5.40
N LEU A 128 9.12 3.45 4.67
CA LEU A 128 9.01 3.18 3.22
C LEU A 128 10.09 3.87 2.39
N GLU A 129 10.71 4.96 2.87
CA GLU A 129 11.82 5.64 2.18
C GLU A 129 13.06 4.74 2.04
N HIS A 130 13.20 3.74 2.89
CA HIS A 130 14.33 2.83 2.91
C HIS A 130 14.05 1.47 2.25
N ASN A 131 13.01 1.39 1.41
CA ASN A 131 12.63 0.18 0.66
C ASN A 131 12.56 -1.08 1.55
N PRO A 132 11.74 -1.06 2.62
CA PRO A 132 11.62 -2.16 3.55
C PRO A 132 10.91 -3.35 2.90
N ASN A 133 10.92 -4.50 3.58
CA ASN A 133 10.00 -5.58 3.24
C ASN A 133 8.58 -5.15 3.63
N GLU A 134 7.81 -4.69 2.64
CA GLU A 134 6.47 -4.10 2.84
C GLU A 134 5.48 -5.07 3.48
N LYS A 135 5.58 -6.37 3.15
CA LYS A 135 4.76 -7.41 3.77
C LYS A 135 5.01 -7.46 5.27
N LEU A 136 6.28 -7.61 5.66
CA LEU A 136 6.65 -7.67 7.07
C LEU A 136 6.33 -6.35 7.80
N LEU A 137 6.55 -5.21 7.14
CA LEU A 137 6.20 -3.89 7.67
C LEU A 137 4.70 -3.82 7.98
N LEU A 138 3.85 -4.17 7.02
CA LEU A 138 2.40 -4.06 7.16
C LEU A 138 1.85 -5.08 8.17
N GLU A 139 2.32 -6.33 8.15
CA GLU A 139 1.95 -7.35 9.13
C GLU A 139 2.31 -6.90 10.56
N SER A 140 3.54 -6.41 10.76
CA SER A 140 3.98 -5.94 12.08
C SER A 140 3.24 -4.69 12.54
N LEU A 141 2.93 -3.77 11.61
CA LEU A 141 2.16 -2.57 11.89
C LEU A 141 0.77 -2.97 12.37
N LEU A 142 -0.01 -3.66 11.52
CA LEU A 142 -1.41 -4.01 11.82
C LEU A 142 -1.55 -4.85 13.09
N TRP A 143 -0.62 -5.78 13.33
CA TRP A 143 -0.58 -6.54 14.58
C TRP A 143 -0.40 -5.67 15.82
N SER A 144 0.30 -4.55 15.69
CA SER A 144 0.57 -3.63 16.79
C SER A 144 -0.53 -2.59 17.02
N LEU A 145 -1.51 -2.47 16.12
CA LEU A 145 -2.54 -1.45 16.25
C LEU A 145 -3.67 -1.92 17.18
N PRO A 146 -4.29 -0.99 17.94
CA PRO A 146 -5.48 -1.32 18.71
C PRO A 146 -6.67 -1.57 17.79
N ASP A 147 -7.62 -2.36 18.28
CA ASP A 147 -8.94 -2.47 17.69
C ASP A 147 -9.62 -1.08 17.72
N ALA A 148 -10.13 -0.63 16.57
CA ALA A 148 -10.91 0.60 16.46
C ALA A 148 -12.42 0.33 16.51
N GLN A 149 -12.86 -0.86 16.92
CA GLN A 149 -14.25 -1.13 17.28
C GLN A 149 -14.60 -0.29 18.49
N GLY A 150 -15.64 0.52 18.33
CA GLY A 150 -16.20 1.26 19.43
C GLY A 150 -16.79 0.31 20.43
N VAL A 151 -15.98 -0.09 21.41
CA VAL A 151 -16.48 -0.73 22.61
C VAL A 151 -17.12 0.37 23.45
N GLY A 152 -18.39 0.66 23.12
CA GLY A 152 -19.32 1.25 24.06
C GLY A 152 -19.54 0.24 25.19
N TYR A 153 -19.06 0.59 26.38
CA TYR A 153 -19.63 0.07 27.61
C TYR A 153 -20.90 0.87 27.94
#